data_AF-A0A2V6EZ03-F1
#
_entry.id   AF-A0A2V6EZ03-F1
#
_cell.length_a   1.000
_cell.length_b   1.000
_cell.length_c   1.000
_cell.angle_alpha   90.00
_cell.angle_beta   90.00
_cell.angle_gamma   90.00
#
_symmetry.space_group_name_H-M   'P 1'
#
loop_
_entity.id
_entity.type
_entity.pdbx_description
1 polymer ?
#
loop_
_entity_poly.entity_id
_entity_poly.type
_entity_poly.pdbx_seq_one_letter_code
_entity_poly.pdbx_strand_id
1 'polypeptide(L)'
;MVALLTVSIPKIYSGATEYPLRPGGAFHTTDSYLKFATGAEGASKNLISMFDSMPVSKPIVIFIRKGDAFSSGLGMTTAYLASPHAVRLCEIDGTHPDNELSLINPDKVAAVVLCRLTRPAWLPAGKVFGSGLEIVSIGGKG
;
A
#
# COMPACT_ATOMS: atom_id res chain seq x y z
N MET A 1 32.04 20.27 4.61
CA MET A 1 31.38 19.17 3.87
C MET A 1 29.93 19.14 4.34
N VAL A 2 29.01 19.70 3.55
CA VAL A 2 27.59 19.83 3.91
C VAL A 2 26.87 18.57 3.44
N ALA A 3 26.41 17.75 4.38
CA ALA A 3 25.58 16.59 4.09
C ALA A 3 24.13 17.06 3.85
N LEU A 4 23.69 17.05 2.60
CA LEU A 4 22.28 17.23 2.26
C LEU A 4 21.54 15.93 2.57
N LEU A 5 20.83 15.90 3.69
CA LEU A 5 19.81 14.91 3.97
C LEU A 5 18.60 15.20 3.07
N THR A 6 18.56 14.61 1.88
CA THR A 6 17.37 14.57 1.04
C THR A 6 16.37 13.61 1.67
N VAL A 7 15.63 14.09 2.66
CA VAL A 7 14.49 13.34 3.21
C VAL A 7 13.34 13.51 2.21
N SER A 8 13.04 12.46 1.45
CA SER A 8 11.84 12.41 0.62
C SER A 8 10.63 12.57 1.53
N ILE A 9 10.01 13.76 1.51
CA ILE A 9 8.81 14.02 2.30
C ILE A 9 7.70 13.16 1.71
N PRO A 10 7.13 12.18 2.46
CA PRO A 10 6.06 11.35 1.94
C PRO A 10 4.88 12.23 1.57
N LYS A 11 4.37 12.08 0.36
CA LYS A 11 3.26 12.88 -0.14
C LYS A 11 1.99 12.40 0.54
N ILE A 12 1.54 13.13 1.55
CA ILE A 12 0.29 12.84 2.27
C ILE A 12 -0.85 13.41 1.43
N TYR A 13 -1.66 12.53 0.85
CA TYR A 13 -2.87 12.92 0.13
C TYR A 13 -4.02 13.09 1.14
N SER A 14 -4.17 14.29 1.71
CA SER A 14 -5.22 14.60 2.69
C SER A 14 -6.62 14.87 2.09
N GLY A 15 -6.76 14.84 0.76
CA GLY A 15 -8.03 15.17 0.09
C GLY A 15 -9.08 14.05 0.04
N ALA A 16 -8.79 12.87 0.57
CA ALA A 16 -9.71 11.72 0.53
C ALA A 16 -10.82 11.75 1.60
N THR A 17 -10.77 12.71 2.54
CA THR A 17 -11.64 12.72 3.72
C THR A 17 -12.91 13.56 3.58
N GLU A 18 -12.98 14.50 2.63
CA GLU A 18 -14.15 15.41 2.52
C GLU A 18 -15.34 14.77 1.80
N TYR A 19 -15.09 13.79 0.92
CA TYR A 19 -16.11 12.95 0.29
C TYR A 19 -15.54 11.54 0.13
N PRO A 20 -15.71 10.64 1.12
CA PRO A 20 -15.26 9.27 0.95
C PRO A 20 -16.03 8.67 -0.23
N LEU A 21 -15.34 8.51 -1.36
CA LEU A 21 -15.82 7.74 -2.49
C LEU A 21 -15.95 6.30 -2.01
N ARG A 22 -17.08 5.97 -1.41
CA ARG A 22 -17.39 4.60 -1.05
C ARG A 22 -17.49 3.81 -2.36
N PRO A 23 -16.72 2.73 -2.50
CA PRO A 23 -16.99 1.69 -3.49
C PRO A 23 -18.48 1.32 -3.55
N GLY A 24 -19.20 1.76 -4.59
CA GLY A 24 -20.64 1.51 -4.72
C GLY A 24 -21.01 0.12 -5.24
N GLY A 25 -20.05 -0.76 -5.54
CA GLY A 25 -20.33 -2.09 -6.08
C GLY A 25 -19.11 -2.79 -6.67
N ALA A 26 -19.34 -3.96 -7.30
CA ALA A 26 -18.31 -4.80 -7.88
C ALA A 26 -17.41 -4.02 -8.86
N PHE A 27 -16.13 -3.91 -8.52
CA PHE A 27 -15.17 -3.19 -9.34
C PHE A 27 -14.66 -4.05 -10.49
N HIS A 28 -15.50 -4.33 -11.47
CA HIS A 28 -15.09 -5.08 -12.66
C HIS A 28 -13.85 -4.47 -13.34
N THR A 29 -13.74 -3.14 -13.34
CA THR A 29 -12.58 -2.41 -13.87
C THR A 29 -11.34 -2.55 -12.99
N THR A 30 -11.47 -2.43 -11.66
CA THR A 30 -10.34 -2.63 -10.73
C THR A 30 -9.88 -4.08 -10.70
N ASP A 31 -10.79 -5.05 -10.72
CA ASP A 31 -10.44 -6.47 -10.84
C ASP A 31 -9.79 -6.78 -12.18
N SER A 32 -10.25 -6.18 -13.28
CA SER A 32 -9.59 -6.33 -14.59
C SER A 32 -8.18 -5.75 -14.56
N TYR A 33 -8.00 -4.57 -13.97
CA TYR A 33 -6.67 -3.97 -13.80
C TYR A 33 -5.77 -4.82 -12.91
N LEU A 34 -6.25 -5.26 -11.74
CA LEU A 34 -5.47 -6.10 -10.82
C LEU A 34 -5.13 -7.44 -11.45
N LYS A 35 -6.06 -8.06 -12.18
CA LYS A 35 -5.80 -9.27 -12.95
C LYS A 35 -4.72 -9.04 -14.00
N PHE A 36 -4.74 -7.91 -14.71
CA PHE A 36 -3.69 -7.57 -15.68
C PHE A 36 -2.34 -7.27 -15.02
N ALA A 37 -2.34 -6.48 -13.94
CA ALA A 37 -1.14 -5.97 -13.30
C ALA A 37 -0.46 -7.00 -12.38
N THR A 38 -1.22 -7.93 -11.80
CA THR A 38 -0.72 -8.93 -10.85
C THR A 38 -0.96 -10.38 -11.30
N GLY A 39 -1.94 -10.64 -12.17
CA GLY A 39 -2.40 -11.99 -12.48
C GLY A 39 -3.43 -12.55 -11.49
N ALA A 40 -3.76 -11.82 -10.42
CA ALA A 40 -4.73 -12.27 -9.42
C ALA A 40 -6.18 -11.98 -9.84
N GLU A 41 -7.02 -13.01 -9.85
CA GLU A 41 -8.46 -12.86 -10.08
C GLU A 41 -9.22 -12.52 -8.80
N GLY A 42 -10.22 -11.63 -8.90
CA GLY A 42 -11.06 -11.25 -7.77
C GLY A 42 -10.30 -10.57 -6.63
N ALA A 43 -9.13 -9.99 -6.92
CA ALA A 43 -8.27 -9.37 -5.92
C ALA A 43 -8.95 -8.16 -5.25
N SER A 44 -9.80 -7.41 -5.96
CA SER A 44 -10.41 -6.19 -5.43
C SER A 44 -11.25 -6.45 -4.17
N LYS A 45 -12.13 -7.46 -4.20
CA LYS A 45 -12.99 -7.84 -3.07
C LYS A 45 -12.16 -8.33 -1.88
N ASN A 46 -11.11 -9.10 -2.15
CA ASN A 46 -10.21 -9.60 -1.10
C ASN A 46 -9.41 -8.48 -0.44
N LEU A 47 -8.98 -7.48 -1.21
CA LEU A 47 -8.29 -6.29 -0.72
C LEU A 47 -9.21 -5.45 0.16
N ILE A 48 -10.43 -5.14 -0.31
CA ILE A 48 -11.43 -4.40 0.47
C ILE A 48 -11.72 -5.12 1.78
N SER A 49 -12.02 -6.41 1.75
CA SER A 49 -12.28 -7.19 2.96
C SER A 49 -11.10 -7.21 3.93
N MET A 50 -9.86 -7.19 3.41
CA MET A 50 -8.66 -7.13 4.24
C MET A 50 -8.52 -5.76 4.91
N PHE A 51 -8.77 -4.67 4.19
CA PHE A 51 -8.76 -3.32 4.77
C PHE A 51 -9.91 -3.09 5.74
N ASP A 52 -11.12 -3.58 5.46
CA ASP A 52 -12.28 -3.48 6.37
C ASP A 52 -12.05 -4.20 7.71
N SER A 53 -11.18 -5.22 7.73
CA SER A 53 -10.81 -5.93 8.96
C SER A 53 -9.81 -5.17 9.84
N MET A 54 -9.21 -4.08 9.33
CA MET A 54 -8.18 -3.32 10.01
C MET A 54 -8.76 -2.10 10.75
N PRO A 55 -8.10 -1.62 11.82
CA PRO A 55 -8.53 -0.40 12.50
C PRO A 55 -8.45 0.83 11.59
N VAL A 56 -9.59 1.41 11.23
CA VAL A 56 -9.70 2.64 10.39
C VAL A 56 -8.91 3.84 10.93
N SER A 57 -8.68 3.89 12.24
CA SER A 57 -7.91 4.96 12.87
C SER A 57 -6.40 4.89 12.59
N LYS A 58 -5.90 3.76 12.07
CA LYS A 58 -4.49 3.56 11.74
C LYS A 58 -4.28 3.66 10.23
N PRO A 59 -3.31 4.45 9.76
CA PRO A 59 -3.03 4.58 8.34
C PRO A 59 -2.45 3.30 7.72
N ILE A 60 -2.67 3.15 6.42
CA ILE A 60 -2.00 2.16 5.57
C ILE A 60 -0.83 2.85 4.87
N VAL A 61 0.34 2.22 4.90
CA VAL A 61 1.53 2.71 4.20
C VAL A 61 1.77 1.88 2.95
N ILE A 62 1.86 2.55 1.81
CA ILE A 62 2.02 1.93 0.50
C ILE A 62 3.36 2.35 -0.07
N PHE A 63 4.20 1.36 -0.39
CA PHE A 63 5.49 1.57 -1.02
C PHE A 63 5.43 1.32 -2.50
N ILE A 64 5.90 2.28 -3.28
CA ILE A 64 6.02 2.21 -4.74
C ILE A 64 7.47 2.49 -5.17
N ARG A 65 7.87 1.91 -6.31
CA ARG A 65 9.16 2.15 -6.92
C ARG A 65 9.12 3.41 -7.78
N LYS A 66 10.07 4.31 -7.54
CA LYS A 66 10.24 5.53 -8.31
C LYS A 66 10.45 5.24 -9.79
N GLY A 67 9.69 5.94 -10.63
CA GLY A 67 9.77 5.80 -12.09
C GLY A 67 9.15 4.52 -12.67
N ASP A 68 8.54 3.65 -11.84
CA ASP A 68 7.82 2.47 -12.32
C ASP A 68 6.32 2.72 -12.36
N ALA A 69 5.78 2.99 -13.55
CA ALA A 69 4.36 3.25 -13.76
C ALA A 69 3.45 2.10 -13.31
N PHE A 70 3.91 0.84 -13.37
CA PHE A 70 3.11 -0.30 -12.89
C PHE A 70 3.08 -0.35 -11.36
N SER A 71 4.21 -0.09 -10.71
CA SER A 71 4.27 0.02 -9.25
C SER A 71 3.38 1.16 -8.75
N SER A 72 3.48 2.34 -9.38
CA SER A 72 2.63 3.50 -9.06
C SER A 72 1.16 3.22 -9.29
N GLY A 73 0.80 2.57 -10.40
CA GLY A 73 -0.58 2.19 -10.69
C GLY A 73 -1.16 1.24 -9.64
N LEU A 74 -0.41 0.20 -9.26
CA LEU A 74 -0.79 -0.70 -8.17
C LEU A 74 -0.95 0.04 -6.84
N GLY A 75 -0.03 0.97 -6.53
CA GLY A 75 -0.10 1.76 -5.30
C GLY A 75 -1.34 2.65 -5.26
N MET A 76 -1.66 3.34 -6.34
CA MET A 76 -2.84 4.20 -6.44
C MET A 76 -4.15 3.40 -6.42
N THR A 77 -4.21 2.27 -7.12
CA THR A 77 -5.36 1.37 -7.08
C THR A 77 -5.58 0.82 -5.67
N THR A 78 -4.50 0.43 -4.99
CA THR A 78 -4.58 -0.07 -3.61
C THR A 78 -4.99 1.04 -2.64
N ALA A 79 -4.48 2.26 -2.81
CA ALA A 79 -4.88 3.43 -2.03
C ALA A 79 -6.37 3.72 -2.16
N TYR A 80 -6.92 3.60 -3.38
CA TYR A 80 -8.34 3.77 -3.64
C TYR A 80 -9.19 2.72 -2.92
N LEU A 81 -8.79 1.44 -2.99
CA LEU A 81 -9.48 0.33 -2.33
C LEU A 81 -9.35 0.37 -0.80
N ALA A 82 -8.33 1.05 -0.28
CA ALA A 82 -8.10 1.22 1.15
C ALA A 82 -9.05 2.24 1.80
N SER A 83 -9.86 3.00 1.06
CA SER A 83 -10.86 3.90 1.63
C SER A 83 -11.80 3.16 2.59
N PRO A 84 -12.05 3.65 3.82
CA PRO A 84 -11.82 5.02 4.30
C PRO A 84 -10.51 5.23 5.09
N HIS A 85 -9.58 4.28 5.07
CA HIS A 85 -8.30 4.42 5.78
C HIS A 85 -7.50 5.60 5.24
N ALA A 86 -6.79 6.29 6.13
CA ALA A 86 -5.77 7.25 5.71
C ALA A 86 -4.62 6.49 5.03
N VAL A 87 -4.16 6.97 3.86
CA VAL A 87 -3.09 6.31 3.10
C VAL A 87 -1.86 7.21 3.05
N ARG A 88 -0.69 6.62 3.31
CA ARG A 88 0.61 7.25 3.07
C ARG A 88 1.30 6.53 1.93
N LEU A 89 1.60 7.26 0.86
CA LEU A 89 2.29 6.71 -0.29
C LEU A 89 3.77 7.12 -0.24
N CYS A 90 4.65 6.13 -0.17
CA CYS A 90 6.09 6.27 -0.06
C CYS A 90 6.73 5.81 -1.36
N GLU A 91 7.34 6.74 -2.08
CA GLU A 91 8.10 6.45 -3.29
C GLU A 91 9.57 6.24 -2.91
N ILE A 92 10.15 5.12 -3.34
CA ILE A 92 11.51 4.72 -3.01
C ILE A 92 12.36 4.51 -4.27
N ASP A 93 13.67 4.70 -4.12
CA ASP A 93 14.65 4.34 -5.13
C ASP A 93 15.00 2.84 -5.02
N GLY A 94 14.86 2.09 -6.10
CA GLY A 94 15.16 0.64 -6.14
C GLY A 94 13.98 -0.27 -5.80
N THR A 95 14.26 -1.50 -5.35
CA THR A 95 13.25 -2.55 -5.10
C THR A 95 13.14 -2.99 -3.65
N HIS A 96 13.95 -2.44 -2.75
CA HIS A 96 14.06 -2.87 -1.35
C HIS A 96 13.69 -1.69 -0.43
N PRO A 97 12.55 -1.75 0.27
CA PRO A 97 12.05 -0.64 1.09
C PRO A 97 12.66 -0.58 2.49
N ASP A 98 13.73 -1.34 2.78
CA ASP A 98 14.28 -1.55 4.13
C ASP A 98 14.55 -0.24 4.89
N ASN A 99 15.16 0.73 4.23
CA ASN A 99 15.52 2.01 4.83
C ASN A 99 14.28 2.80 5.23
N GLU A 100 13.29 2.87 4.33
CA GLU A 100 12.07 3.64 4.55
C GLU A 100 11.12 2.91 5.51
N LEU A 101 11.10 1.57 5.50
CA LEU A 101 10.35 0.77 6.46
C LEU A 101 10.89 0.95 7.88
N SER A 102 12.22 1.08 8.04
CA SER A 102 12.83 1.27 9.35
C SER A 102 12.39 2.57 10.04
N LEU A 103 11.90 3.54 9.28
CA LEU A 103 11.37 4.82 9.78
C LEU A 103 9.89 4.74 10.17
N ILE A 104 9.19 3.66 9.84
CA ILE A 104 7.78 3.47 10.18
C ILE A 104 7.67 2.86 11.56
N ASN A 105 6.90 3.51 12.44
CA ASN A 105 6.51 2.90 13.70
C ASN A 105 5.39 1.87 13.45
N PRO A 106 5.64 0.56 13.68
CA PRO A 106 4.67 -0.50 13.41
C PRO A 106 3.38 -0.35 14.24
N ASP A 107 3.46 0.16 15.47
CA ASP A 107 2.28 0.31 16.34
C ASP A 107 1.29 1.36 15.83
N LYS A 108 1.77 2.28 14.96
CA LYS A 108 1.00 3.39 14.41
C LYS A 108 0.44 3.13 13.03
N VAL A 109 0.66 1.96 12.44
CA VAL A 109 0.16 1.62 11.09
C VAL A 109 -0.71 0.38 11.12
N ALA A 110 -1.72 0.34 10.26
CA ALA A 110 -2.60 -0.82 10.11
C ALA A 110 -1.91 -1.91 9.27
N ALA A 111 -1.31 -1.49 8.17
CA ALA A 111 -0.65 -2.37 7.21
C ALA A 111 0.43 -1.64 6.42
N VAL A 112 1.32 -2.46 5.87
CA VAL A 112 2.33 -2.10 4.88
C VAL A 112 1.97 -2.81 3.58
N VAL A 113 1.93 -2.07 2.48
CA VAL A 113 1.67 -2.58 1.13
C VAL A 113 2.94 -2.42 0.30
N LEU A 114 3.36 -3.49 -0.37
CA LEU A 114 4.52 -3.53 -1.24
C LEU A 114 4.08 -3.71 -2.69
N CYS A 115 4.28 -2.69 -3.53
CA CYS A 115 3.89 -2.70 -4.94
C CYS A 115 5.12 -2.93 -5.84
N ARG A 116 5.33 -4.16 -6.30
CA ARG A 116 6.49 -4.64 -7.09
C ARG A 116 7.83 -4.43 -6.39
N LEU A 117 7.82 -4.54 -5.07
CA LEU A 117 8.99 -4.43 -4.22
C LEU A 117 9.27 -5.77 -3.54
N THR A 118 10.54 -6.00 -3.21
CA THR A 118 10.97 -7.16 -2.44
C THR A 118 10.68 -6.93 -0.98
N ARG A 119 9.95 -7.85 -0.34
CA ARG A 119 9.73 -7.80 1.10
C ARG A 119 11.05 -7.99 1.86
N PRO A 120 11.37 -7.10 2.82
CA PRO A 120 12.49 -7.31 3.74
C PRO A 120 12.37 -8.62 4.51
N ALA A 121 13.49 -9.34 4.70
CA ALA A 121 13.49 -10.66 5.34
C ALA A 121 12.98 -10.64 6.79
N TRP A 122 13.16 -9.51 7.50
CA TRP A 122 12.72 -9.31 8.87
C TRP A 122 11.22 -8.97 8.99
N LEU A 123 10.58 -8.53 7.90
CA LEU A 123 9.17 -8.20 7.90
C LEU A 123 8.34 -9.50 7.81
N PRO A 124 7.32 -9.71 8.67
CA PRO A 124 6.47 -10.89 8.59
C PRO A 124 5.89 -11.08 7.19
N ALA A 125 5.65 -12.34 6.83
CA ALA A 125 5.06 -12.66 5.54
C ALA A 125 3.67 -12.01 5.42
N GLY A 126 3.45 -11.31 4.32
CA GLY A 126 2.16 -10.72 3.99
C GLY A 126 1.27 -11.67 3.21
N LYS A 127 0.04 -11.22 2.96
CA LYS A 127 -0.81 -11.81 1.95
C LYS A 127 -0.36 -11.34 0.57
N VAL A 128 0.03 -12.28 -0.28
CA VAL A 128 0.46 -12.02 -1.65
C VAL A 128 -0.73 -12.11 -2.61
N PHE A 129 -0.84 -11.14 -3.51
CA PHE A 129 -1.84 -11.08 -4.56
C PHE A 129 -1.14 -11.12 -5.91
N GLY A 130 -1.05 -12.32 -6.48
CA GLY A 130 -0.38 -12.53 -7.76
C GLY A 130 1.09 -12.08 -7.71
N SER A 131 1.56 -11.53 -8.83
CA SER A 131 2.89 -10.95 -8.96
C SER A 131 2.89 -9.48 -8.54
N GLY A 132 3.75 -9.15 -7.58
CA GLY A 132 4.09 -7.76 -7.28
C GLY A 132 3.08 -6.99 -6.43
N LEU A 133 2.14 -7.65 -5.74
CA LEU A 133 1.38 -7.00 -4.66
C LEU A 133 1.42 -7.86 -3.41
N GLU A 134 1.95 -7.31 -2.32
CA GLU A 134 1.97 -7.97 -1.01
C GLU A 134 1.48 -7.01 0.06
N ILE A 135 0.63 -7.50 0.98
CA ILE A 135 0.10 -6.73 2.10
C ILE A 135 0.47 -7.41 3.41
N VAL A 136 1.23 -6.71 4.23
CA VAL A 136 1.60 -7.15 5.57
C VAL A 136 0.73 -6.40 6.57
N SER A 137 -0.11 -7.12 7.31
CA SER A 137 -0.84 -6.52 8.43
C SER A 137 0.11 -6.37 9.62
N ILE A 138 0.20 -5.17 10.18
CA ILE A 138 1.11 -4.84 11.28
C ILE A 138 0.35 -4.73 12.61
N GLY A 139 -0.99 -4.57 12.56
CA GLY A 139 -1.84 -4.41 13.73
C GLY A 139 -2.35 -5.69 14.38
N GLY A 140 -1.96 -6.87 13.90
CA GLY A 140 -2.46 -8.16 14.39
C GLY A 140 -1.51 -8.86 15.36
N LYS A 141 -1.39 -8.37 16.60
CA LYS A 141 -1.19 -9.29 17.73
C LYS A 141 -2.57 -9.55 18.30
N GLY A 142 -3.03 -10.80 18.22
CA GLY A 142 -3.96 -11.32 19.22
C GLY A 142 -3.31 -11.26 20.59
#